data_AF-A0A1Y4WML8-F1
#
_entry.id   AF-A0A1Y4WML8-F1
#
_cell.length_a   1.000
_cell.length_b   1.000
_cell.length_c   1.000
_cell.angle_alpha   90.00
_cell.angle_beta   90.00
_cell.angle_gamma   90.00
#
_symmetry.space_group_name_H-M   'P 1'
#
loop_
_entity.id
_entity.type
_entity.pdbx_description
1 polymer ?
#
loop_
_entity_poly.entity_id
_entity_poly.type
_entity_poly.pdbx_seq_one_letter_code
_entity_poly.pdbx_strand_id
1 'polypeptide(L)'
;MRPYRRRRPGGSIRPHLAVVLLLLGVLIPLLLREPAPPAPAPLPEGEVLESVRAALPEDLEPLRRAFVEGGAALAGRVGYFWGGKSDAVGWDARWGVPAVVTAPGSDTTGESIPFGLDCSGFVSWCAVNAAGDAAAGAVIGSGVRDQWARCTPVAWDEAQPGDLLVFPDLSHVGIAAGRGADGKLMVLHCSRSLGGVVCSPDARAVGFAGAGRPAFFGP
;
A
#
# COMPACT_ATOMS: atom_id res chain seq x y z
N MET A 1 -35.17 51.26 -55.19
CA MET A 1 -35.78 50.52 -54.06
C MET A 1 -34.80 49.44 -53.60
N ARG A 2 -34.23 49.54 -52.39
CA ARG A 2 -33.35 48.50 -51.82
C ARG A 2 -34.20 47.52 -50.99
N PRO A 3 -34.11 46.20 -51.18
CA PRO A 3 -34.83 45.26 -50.33
C PRO A 3 -34.16 45.15 -48.96
N TYR A 4 -34.98 45.28 -47.93
CA TYR A 4 -34.65 45.11 -46.52
C TYR A 4 -34.27 43.64 -46.25
N ARG A 5 -32.98 43.36 -45.99
CA ARG A 5 -32.51 42.05 -45.53
C ARG A 5 -32.89 41.86 -44.06
N ARG A 6 -33.88 41.01 -43.78
CA ARG A 6 -34.19 40.53 -42.42
C ARG A 6 -32.97 39.81 -41.84
N ARG A 7 -32.49 40.26 -40.68
CA ARG A 7 -31.53 39.50 -39.85
C ARG A 7 -32.20 38.20 -39.39
N ARG A 8 -31.52 37.07 -39.59
CA ARG A 8 -31.92 35.78 -38.98
C ARG A 8 -31.70 35.87 -37.45
N PRO A 9 -32.65 35.44 -36.61
CA PRO A 9 -32.40 35.36 -35.18
C PRO A 9 -31.37 34.25 -34.93
N GLY A 10 -30.25 34.61 -34.31
CA GLY A 10 -29.29 33.65 -33.80
C GLY A 10 -30.00 32.77 -32.78
N GLY A 11 -30.02 31.45 -33.02
CA GLY A 11 -30.61 30.48 -32.11
C GLY A 11 -29.85 30.50 -30.79
N SER A 12 -30.40 31.20 -29.80
CA SER A 12 -30.01 31.05 -28.40
C SER A 12 -30.36 29.61 -28.00
N ILE A 13 -29.34 28.82 -27.69
CA ILE A 13 -29.52 27.55 -26.99
C ILE A 13 -30.25 27.89 -25.70
N ARG A 14 -31.48 27.39 -25.54
CA ARG A 14 -32.28 27.61 -24.34
C ARG A 14 -31.48 27.08 -23.14
N PRO A 15 -31.36 27.83 -22.04
CA PRO A 15 -30.47 27.48 -20.91
C PRO A 15 -30.72 26.07 -20.35
N HIS A 16 -31.96 25.57 -20.44
CA HIS A 16 -32.31 24.21 -20.05
C HIS A 16 -31.64 23.13 -20.91
N LEU A 17 -31.46 23.37 -22.21
CA LEU A 17 -30.79 22.43 -23.11
C LEU A 17 -29.28 22.36 -22.81
N ALA A 18 -28.67 23.48 -22.43
CA ALA A 18 -27.27 23.52 -22.00
C ALA A 18 -27.04 22.75 -20.69
N VAL A 19 -27.95 22.91 -19.70
CA VAL A 19 -27.88 22.17 -18.42
C VAL A 19 -28.08 20.67 -18.62
N VAL A 20 -29.01 20.26 -19.48
CA VAL A 20 -29.24 18.84 -19.80
C VAL A 20 -28.01 18.23 -20.50
N LEU A 21 -27.38 18.95 -21.43
CA LEU A 21 -26.15 18.48 -22.09
C LEU A 21 -24.97 18.40 -21.11
N LEU A 22 -24.87 19.29 -20.13
CA LEU A 22 -23.85 19.26 -19.07
C LEU A 22 -24.08 18.08 -18.12
N LEU A 23 -25.33 17.86 -17.70
CA LEU A 23 -25.69 16.73 -16.85
C LEU A 23 -25.44 15.41 -17.57
N LEU A 24 -25.88 15.27 -18.84
CA LEU A 24 -25.58 14.11 -19.65
C LEU A 24 -24.07 13.95 -19.89
N GLY A 25 -23.35 15.05 -20.12
CA GLY A 25 -21.89 15.06 -20.28
C GLY A 25 -21.11 14.64 -19.04
N VAL A 26 -21.69 14.71 -17.84
CA VAL A 26 -21.07 14.25 -16.58
C VAL A 26 -21.60 12.88 -16.16
N LEU A 27 -22.92 12.65 -16.24
CA LEU A 27 -23.56 11.39 -15.89
C LEU A 27 -23.22 10.26 -16.84
N ILE A 28 -23.17 10.52 -18.15
CA ILE A 28 -22.89 9.45 -19.14
C ILE A 28 -21.48 8.89 -18.92
N PRO A 29 -20.41 9.68 -18.78
CA PRO A 29 -19.09 9.13 -18.47
C PRO A 29 -19.01 8.45 -17.10
N LEU A 30 -19.79 8.89 -16.11
CA LEU A 30 -19.86 8.22 -14.80
C LEU A 30 -20.60 6.88 -14.86
N LEU A 31 -21.66 6.79 -15.67
CA LEU A 31 -22.47 5.59 -15.87
C LEU A 31 -21.82 4.60 -16.84
N LEU A 32 -21.02 5.09 -17.80
CA LEU A 32 -20.22 4.30 -18.74
C LEU A 32 -18.80 4.04 -18.22
N ARG A 33 -18.48 4.47 -16.99
CA ARG A 33 -17.19 4.14 -16.39
C ARG A 33 -17.20 2.65 -16.09
N GLU A 34 -16.47 1.90 -16.91
CA GLU A 34 -16.24 0.50 -16.60
C GLU A 34 -15.62 0.40 -15.21
N PRO A 35 -16.06 -0.57 -14.38
CA PRO A 35 -15.42 -0.82 -13.11
C PRO A 35 -13.94 -1.05 -13.38
N ALA A 36 -13.07 -0.45 -12.55
CA ALA A 36 -11.64 -0.70 -12.66
C ALA A 36 -11.41 -2.23 -12.65
N PRO A 37 -10.48 -2.74 -13.48
CA PRO A 37 -10.16 -4.15 -13.45
C PRO A 37 -9.81 -4.57 -12.02
N PRO A 38 -10.17 -5.80 -11.61
CA PRO A 38 -9.88 -6.26 -10.27
C PRO A 38 -8.38 -6.17 -10.01
N ALA A 39 -8.02 -5.81 -8.78
CA ALA A 39 -6.65 -5.81 -8.34
C ALA A 39 -5.99 -7.18 -8.60
N PRO A 40 -4.71 -7.21 -9.01
CA PRO A 40 -4.04 -8.48 -9.27
C PRO A 40 -3.97 -9.32 -7.99
N ALA A 41 -4.05 -10.64 -8.16
CA ALA A 41 -3.85 -11.56 -7.05
C ALA A 41 -2.43 -11.41 -6.48
N PRO A 42 -2.24 -11.62 -5.16
CA PRO A 42 -0.91 -11.70 -4.57
C PRO A 42 -0.08 -12.81 -5.21
N LEU A 43 1.25 -12.68 -5.12
CA LEU A 43 2.16 -13.76 -5.45
C LEU A 43 1.86 -15.00 -4.58
N PRO A 44 2.06 -16.22 -5.10
CA PRO A 44 1.90 -17.44 -4.30
C PRO A 44 2.80 -17.41 -3.07
N GLU A 45 2.24 -17.70 -1.89
CA GLU A 45 2.91 -17.52 -0.59
C GLU A 45 4.28 -18.22 -0.52
N GLY A 46 4.38 -19.45 -1.05
CA GLY A 46 5.62 -20.23 -1.09
C GLY A 46 6.69 -19.73 -2.07
N GLU A 47 6.35 -18.78 -2.94
CA GLU A 47 7.24 -18.24 -3.97
C GLU A 47 7.68 -16.79 -3.66
N VAL A 48 7.08 -16.15 -2.66
CA VAL A 48 7.32 -14.74 -2.35
C VAL A 48 8.78 -14.45 -2.08
N LEU A 49 9.45 -15.22 -1.20
CA LEU A 49 10.84 -14.96 -0.84
C LEU A 49 11.78 -15.07 -2.04
N GLU A 50 11.63 -16.10 -2.85
CA GLU A 50 12.48 -16.31 -4.03
C GLU A 50 12.21 -15.27 -5.12
N SER A 51 10.95 -14.88 -5.31
CA SER A 51 10.58 -13.80 -6.24
C SER A 51 11.15 -12.46 -5.82
N VAL A 52 11.10 -12.17 -4.51
CA VAL A 52 11.69 -10.96 -3.95
C VAL A 52 13.20 -10.97 -4.12
N ARG A 53 13.88 -12.06 -3.76
CA ARG A 53 15.34 -12.20 -3.94
C ARG A 53 15.78 -11.98 -5.38
N ALA A 54 15.04 -12.53 -6.34
CA ALA A 54 15.31 -12.34 -7.77
C ALA A 54 15.14 -10.88 -8.24
N ALA A 55 14.35 -10.08 -7.50
CA ALA A 55 14.11 -8.67 -7.80
C ALA A 55 15.05 -7.70 -7.05
N LEU A 56 15.89 -8.18 -6.14
CA LEU A 56 16.82 -7.34 -5.39
C LEU A 56 18.10 -7.08 -6.22
N PRO A 57 18.61 -5.83 -6.24
CA PRO A 57 19.94 -5.54 -6.78
C PRO A 57 21.02 -6.37 -6.06
N GLU A 58 22.06 -6.80 -6.77
CA GLU A 58 23.17 -7.58 -6.17
C GLU A 58 23.89 -6.78 -5.08
N ASP A 59 24.11 -5.48 -5.33
CA ASP A 59 24.80 -4.53 -4.47
C ASP A 59 23.90 -3.87 -3.40
N LEU A 60 22.67 -4.38 -3.22
CA LEU A 60 21.76 -3.84 -2.20
C LEU A 60 22.37 -3.97 -0.80
N GLU A 61 22.40 -2.85 -0.08
CA GLU A 61 22.91 -2.74 1.28
C GLU A 61 22.37 -3.85 2.22
N PRO A 62 23.21 -4.49 3.05
CA PRO A 62 22.81 -5.65 3.86
C PRO A 62 21.60 -5.39 4.75
N LEU A 63 21.49 -4.20 5.36
CA LEU A 63 20.35 -3.85 6.21
C LEU A 63 19.04 -3.78 5.41
N ARG A 64 19.07 -3.23 4.19
CA ARG A 64 17.90 -3.18 3.28
C ARG A 64 17.51 -4.58 2.82
N ARG A 65 18.51 -5.40 2.45
CA ARG A 65 18.28 -6.79 2.07
C ARG A 65 17.60 -7.56 3.19
N ALA A 66 18.14 -7.49 4.41
CA ALA A 66 17.57 -8.16 5.58
C ALA A 66 16.14 -7.69 5.88
N PHE A 67 15.87 -6.39 5.77
CA PHE A 67 14.54 -5.81 5.96
C PHE A 67 13.50 -6.35 4.98
N VAL A 68 13.85 -6.42 3.69
CA VAL A 68 12.94 -6.86 2.63
C VAL A 68 12.78 -8.39 2.65
N GLU A 69 13.87 -9.15 2.76
CA GLU A 69 13.83 -10.61 2.82
C GLU A 69 13.13 -11.11 4.09
N GLY A 70 13.33 -10.45 5.24
CA GLY A 70 12.64 -10.76 6.48
C GLY A 70 11.12 -10.61 6.35
N GLY A 71 10.67 -9.52 5.71
CA GLY A 71 9.25 -9.32 5.42
C GLY A 71 8.69 -10.36 4.45
N ALA A 72 9.43 -10.68 3.39
CA ALA A 72 9.06 -11.70 2.41
C ALA A 72 8.92 -13.10 3.06
N ALA A 73 9.78 -13.42 4.03
CA ALA A 73 9.75 -14.69 4.75
C ALA A 73 8.52 -14.86 5.67
N LEU A 74 7.74 -13.81 5.93
CA LEU A 74 6.48 -13.89 6.69
C LEU A 74 5.24 -14.12 5.80
N ALA A 75 5.36 -14.00 4.48
CA ALA A 75 4.22 -14.13 3.59
C ALA A 75 3.53 -15.50 3.75
N GLY A 76 2.21 -15.51 3.91
CA GLY A 76 1.41 -16.71 4.18
C GLY A 76 1.58 -17.34 5.57
N ARG A 77 2.48 -16.81 6.42
CA ARG A 77 2.80 -17.39 7.73
C ARG A 77 2.27 -16.57 8.91
N VAL A 78 2.04 -15.27 8.71
CA VAL A 78 1.56 -14.36 9.75
C VAL A 78 0.25 -13.71 9.31
N GLY A 79 -0.79 -13.93 10.11
CA GLY A 79 -2.12 -13.40 9.87
C GLY A 79 -2.26 -11.92 10.20
N TYR A 80 -3.36 -11.32 9.75
CA TYR A 80 -3.72 -9.96 10.06
C TYR A 80 -4.33 -9.85 11.47
N PHE A 81 -3.88 -8.85 12.23
CA PHE A 81 -4.47 -8.52 13.53
C PHE A 81 -4.49 -7.00 13.70
N TRP A 82 -5.67 -6.41 13.92
CA TRP A 82 -5.82 -4.96 14.08
C TRP A 82 -5.04 -4.47 15.32
N GLY A 83 -4.12 -3.53 15.11
CA GLY A 83 -3.20 -3.05 16.16
C GLY A 83 -2.06 -4.01 16.50
N GLY A 84 -1.90 -5.12 15.77
CA GLY A 84 -0.89 -6.14 16.04
C GLY A 84 0.53 -5.61 15.84
N LYS A 85 1.36 -5.72 16.88
CA LYS A 85 2.78 -5.32 16.91
C LYS A 85 3.64 -6.43 17.49
N SER A 86 4.91 -6.48 17.08
CA SER A 86 5.89 -7.37 17.67
C SER A 86 7.27 -6.70 17.69
N ASP A 87 7.90 -6.75 18.86
CA ASP A 87 9.28 -6.34 19.14
C ASP A 87 10.20 -7.56 19.31
N ALA A 88 9.71 -8.76 19.04
CA ALA A 88 10.50 -9.98 19.08
C ALA A 88 11.57 -9.97 17.97
N VAL A 89 12.81 -10.25 18.35
CA VAL A 89 13.87 -10.61 17.42
C VAL A 89 13.70 -12.10 17.08
N GLY A 90 13.37 -12.38 15.83
CA GLY A 90 12.97 -13.68 15.33
C GLY A 90 11.45 -13.91 15.39
N TRP A 91 11.07 -15.18 15.49
CA TRP A 91 9.67 -15.60 15.52
C TRP A 91 8.97 -15.16 16.81
N ASP A 92 7.78 -14.58 16.69
CA ASP A 92 6.94 -14.26 17.85
C ASP A 92 6.04 -15.45 18.19
N ALA A 93 6.21 -16.01 19.39
CA ALA A 93 5.43 -17.15 19.87
C ALA A 93 3.92 -16.85 20.00
N ARG A 94 3.51 -15.57 19.97
CA ARG A 94 2.10 -15.18 20.00
C ARG A 94 1.41 -15.37 18.65
N TRP A 95 2.13 -15.40 17.53
CA TRP A 95 1.49 -15.51 16.22
C TRP A 95 0.66 -16.79 16.08
N GLY A 96 -0.59 -16.63 15.65
CA GLY A 96 -1.57 -17.71 15.55
C GLY A 96 -2.28 -18.05 16.87
N VAL A 97 -1.79 -17.57 18.01
CA VAL A 97 -2.42 -17.79 19.32
C VAL A 97 -3.61 -16.85 19.47
N PRO A 98 -4.80 -17.31 19.91
CA PRO A 98 -5.95 -16.45 20.14
C PRO A 98 -5.62 -15.29 21.09
N ALA A 99 -5.94 -14.06 20.67
CA ALA A 99 -5.82 -12.85 21.48
C ALA A 99 -7.00 -11.91 21.21
N VAL A 100 -7.37 -11.13 22.22
CA VAL A 100 -8.42 -10.11 22.08
C VAL A 100 -7.88 -8.90 21.34
N VAL A 101 -8.56 -8.44 20.29
CA VAL A 101 -8.25 -7.19 19.62
C VAL A 101 -8.61 -6.03 20.55
N THR A 102 -7.60 -5.38 21.14
CA THR A 102 -7.79 -4.27 22.08
C THR A 102 -7.72 -2.90 21.44
N ALA A 103 -7.08 -2.79 20.26
CA ALA A 103 -6.97 -1.53 19.55
C ALA A 103 -8.36 -1.05 19.06
N PRO A 104 -8.70 0.24 19.24
CA PRO A 104 -10.00 0.78 18.86
C PRO A 104 -10.09 1.01 17.34
N GLY A 105 -11.31 1.20 16.83
CA GLY A 105 -11.54 1.63 15.45
C GLY A 105 -11.61 0.52 14.41
N SER A 106 -11.67 -0.74 14.83
CA SER A 106 -11.96 -1.90 13.98
C SER A 106 -13.32 -2.50 14.33
N ASP A 107 -13.97 -3.13 13.36
CA ASP A 107 -15.13 -3.98 13.59
C ASP A 107 -14.79 -5.25 14.36
N THR A 108 -13.52 -5.70 14.31
CA THR A 108 -13.01 -6.82 15.12
C THR A 108 -12.61 -6.44 16.55
N THR A 109 -12.73 -5.16 16.95
CA THR A 109 -12.37 -4.72 18.31
C THR A 109 -13.22 -5.48 19.35
N GLY A 110 -12.56 -6.13 20.31
CA GLY A 110 -13.19 -6.96 21.33
C GLY A 110 -13.33 -8.44 20.96
N GLU A 111 -13.07 -8.81 19.70
CA GLU A 111 -13.07 -10.22 19.27
C GLU A 111 -11.78 -10.94 19.65
N SER A 112 -11.88 -12.23 19.95
CA SER A 112 -10.74 -13.12 20.16
C SER A 112 -10.40 -13.83 18.85
N ILE A 113 -9.34 -13.39 18.19
CA ILE A 113 -8.87 -13.92 16.88
C ILE A 113 -7.39 -14.32 16.98
N PRO A 114 -6.86 -15.14 16.04
CA PRO A 114 -5.43 -15.46 16.02
C PRO A 114 -4.56 -14.20 15.94
N PHE A 115 -3.64 -14.03 16.88
CA PHE A 115 -2.75 -12.88 16.92
C PHE A 115 -1.80 -12.86 15.72
N GLY A 116 -1.45 -11.66 15.29
CA GLY A 116 -0.69 -11.39 14.08
C GLY A 116 -0.21 -9.95 14.05
N LEU A 117 -0.12 -9.37 12.86
CA LEU A 117 0.37 -8.00 12.67
C LEU A 117 -0.67 -7.13 11.95
N ASP A 118 -0.63 -5.82 12.20
CA ASP A 118 -1.21 -4.85 11.27
C ASP A 118 -0.15 -4.38 10.24
N CYS A 119 -0.54 -3.53 9.30
CA CYS A 119 0.34 -3.05 8.23
C CYS A 119 1.62 -2.37 8.74
N SER A 120 1.46 -1.47 9.71
CA SER A 120 2.60 -0.75 10.29
C SER A 120 3.38 -1.59 11.30
N GLY A 121 2.73 -2.53 11.98
CA GLY A 121 3.38 -3.51 12.86
C GLY A 121 4.27 -4.48 12.09
N PHE A 122 3.86 -4.85 10.87
CA PHE A 122 4.69 -5.58 9.93
C PHE A 122 5.96 -4.80 9.56
N VAL A 123 5.84 -3.51 9.21
CA VAL A 123 7.00 -2.64 8.95
C VAL A 123 7.92 -2.54 10.16
N SER A 124 7.37 -2.33 11.35
CA SER A 124 8.16 -2.25 12.60
C SER A 124 8.90 -3.54 12.90
N TRP A 125 8.24 -4.69 12.75
CA TRP A 125 8.87 -6.00 12.97
C TRP A 125 10.01 -6.26 11.98
N CYS A 126 9.84 -5.89 10.70
CA CYS A 126 10.90 -6.00 9.70
C CYS A 126 12.14 -5.19 10.09
N ALA A 127 11.96 -3.97 10.63
CA ALA A 127 13.08 -3.14 11.09
C ALA A 127 13.81 -3.76 12.29
N VAL A 128 13.05 -4.22 13.29
CA VAL A 128 13.58 -4.91 14.47
C VAL A 128 14.42 -6.12 14.06
N ASN A 129 13.93 -6.91 13.11
CA ASN A 129 14.60 -8.14 12.69
C ASN A 129 15.77 -7.88 11.75
N ALA A 130 15.70 -6.86 10.89
CA ALA A 130 16.83 -6.46 10.07
C ALA A 130 18.00 -5.93 10.90
N ALA A 131 17.71 -5.18 11.97
CA ALA A 131 18.73 -4.65 12.88
C ALA A 131 19.19 -5.67 13.94
N GLY A 132 18.38 -6.71 14.20
CA GLY A 132 18.58 -7.61 15.34
C GLY A 132 18.37 -6.93 16.70
N ASP A 133 17.64 -5.81 16.74
CA ASP A 133 17.47 -4.96 17.92
C ASP A 133 16.05 -4.37 17.97
N ALA A 134 15.36 -4.58 19.09
CA ALA A 134 14.03 -4.04 19.35
C ALA A 134 13.99 -2.50 19.29
N ALA A 135 15.10 -1.82 19.59
CA ALA A 135 15.18 -0.35 19.52
C ALA A 135 14.95 0.19 18.10
N ALA A 136 15.19 -0.60 17.05
CA ALA A 136 14.92 -0.22 15.66
C ALA A 136 13.43 0.08 15.42
N GLY A 137 12.52 -0.52 16.19
CA GLY A 137 11.09 -0.23 16.13
C GLY A 137 10.77 1.25 16.42
N ALA A 138 11.50 1.87 17.36
CA ALA A 138 11.34 3.28 17.69
C ALA A 138 11.95 4.21 16.61
N VAL A 139 12.94 3.71 15.84
CA VAL A 139 13.57 4.46 14.74
C VAL A 139 12.64 4.49 13.52
N ILE A 140 12.15 3.33 13.08
CA ILE A 140 11.24 3.23 11.93
C ILE A 140 9.86 3.82 12.21
N GLY A 141 9.41 3.77 13.47
CA GLY A 141 8.13 4.30 13.92
C GLY A 141 7.00 3.26 13.97
N SER A 142 5.85 3.67 14.51
CA SER A 142 4.66 2.83 14.70
C SER A 142 3.39 3.55 14.25
N GLY A 143 2.60 2.91 13.38
CA GLY A 143 1.47 3.53 12.70
C GLY A 143 1.91 4.24 11.41
N VAL A 144 1.03 4.20 10.40
CA VAL A 144 1.34 4.68 9.04
C VAL A 144 1.82 6.13 9.02
N ARG A 145 1.18 7.02 9.79
CA ARG A 145 1.53 8.45 9.82
C ARG A 145 2.88 8.73 10.47
N ASP A 146 3.21 8.03 11.56
CA ASP A 146 4.52 8.18 12.23
C ASP A 146 5.64 7.64 11.35
N GLN A 147 5.44 6.47 10.74
CA GLN A 147 6.39 5.88 9.78
C GLN A 147 6.61 6.78 8.57
N TRP A 148 5.53 7.35 8.01
CA TRP A 148 5.63 8.27 6.89
C TRP A 148 6.33 9.58 7.25
N ALA A 149 6.09 10.13 8.44
CA ALA A 149 6.75 11.35 8.91
C ALA A 149 8.28 11.19 9.08
N ARG A 150 8.77 9.95 9.15
CA ARG A 150 10.19 9.58 9.25
C ARG A 150 10.80 9.23 7.89
N CYS A 151 10.04 9.42 6.81
CA CYS A 151 10.51 9.18 5.46
C CYS A 151 10.89 10.48 4.76
N THR A 152 11.92 10.40 3.91
CA THR A 152 12.16 11.37 2.84
C THR A 152 11.37 10.92 1.62
N PRO A 153 10.41 11.71 1.08
CA PRO A 153 9.67 11.33 -0.13
C PRO A 153 10.59 11.06 -1.31
N VAL A 154 10.27 10.03 -2.10
CA VAL A 154 11.00 9.68 -3.34
C VAL A 154 10.03 9.62 -4.52
N ALA A 155 10.51 9.88 -5.73
CA ALA A 155 9.68 9.67 -6.90
C ALA A 155 9.35 8.17 -7.05
N TRP A 156 8.15 7.85 -7.52
CA TRP A 156 7.70 6.44 -7.64
C TRP A 156 8.64 5.59 -8.50
N ASP A 157 9.23 6.18 -9.53
CA ASP A 157 10.14 5.49 -10.43
C ASP A 157 11.53 5.29 -9.82
N GLU A 158 11.89 6.11 -8.83
CA GLU A 158 13.13 6.04 -8.03
C GLU A 158 13.00 5.18 -6.77
N ALA A 159 11.80 4.65 -6.49
CA ALA A 159 11.58 3.78 -5.36
C ALA A 159 12.44 2.51 -5.48
N GLN A 160 13.16 2.19 -4.39
CA GLN A 160 14.05 1.04 -4.31
C GLN A 160 13.61 0.07 -3.21
N PRO A 161 14.11 -1.18 -3.18
CA PRO A 161 13.80 -2.11 -2.11
C PRO A 161 14.03 -1.52 -0.71
N GLY A 162 13.04 -1.71 0.16
CA GLY A 162 13.02 -1.20 1.53
C GLY A 162 12.38 0.17 1.70
N ASP A 163 12.16 0.94 0.63
CA ASP A 163 11.38 2.18 0.75
C ASP A 163 9.93 1.87 1.15
N LEU A 164 9.30 2.73 1.95
CA LEU A 164 7.93 2.56 2.41
C LEU A 164 6.96 3.08 1.36
N LEU A 165 5.92 2.30 1.09
CA LEU A 165 4.83 2.65 0.19
C LEU A 165 3.57 2.90 1.00
N VAL A 166 2.84 3.98 0.69
CA VAL A 166 1.62 4.36 1.43
C VAL A 166 0.42 4.58 0.53
N PHE A 167 -0.76 4.33 1.06
CA PHE A 167 -2.02 4.77 0.44
C PHE A 167 -2.15 6.30 0.50
N PRO A 168 -2.90 6.93 -0.42
CA PRO A 168 -3.05 8.39 -0.49
C PRO A 168 -3.54 9.05 0.81
N ASP A 169 -4.35 8.34 1.59
CA ASP A 169 -4.96 8.82 2.84
C ASP A 169 -4.15 8.43 4.10
N LEU A 170 -2.97 7.80 3.92
CA LEU A 170 -2.13 7.26 4.98
C LEU A 170 -2.87 6.24 5.87
N SER A 171 -3.82 5.48 5.29
CA SER A 171 -4.51 4.39 5.98
C SER A 171 -3.73 3.06 5.96
N HIS A 172 -2.81 2.91 5.00
CA HIS A 172 -2.05 1.67 4.80
C HIS A 172 -0.60 1.94 4.44
N VAL A 173 0.28 1.01 4.84
CA VAL A 173 1.72 1.04 4.55
C VAL A 173 2.21 -0.35 4.14
N GLY A 174 3.20 -0.38 3.26
CA GLY A 174 3.92 -1.57 2.83
C GLY A 174 5.38 -1.25 2.55
N ILE A 175 6.14 -2.27 2.17
CA ILE A 175 7.56 -2.20 1.86
C ILE A 175 7.74 -2.48 0.36
N ALA A 176 8.44 -1.60 -0.35
CA ALA A 176 8.87 -1.85 -1.71
C ALA A 176 9.78 -3.09 -1.75
N ALA A 177 9.38 -4.11 -2.51
CA ALA A 177 10.05 -5.41 -2.53
C ALA A 177 11.03 -5.57 -3.73
N GLY A 178 11.12 -4.56 -4.59
CA GLY A 178 11.81 -4.62 -5.87
C GLY A 178 10.82 -4.62 -7.05
N ARG A 179 11.36 -4.60 -8.27
CA ARG A 179 10.55 -4.64 -9.49
C ARG A 179 10.50 -6.06 -10.03
N GLY A 180 9.29 -6.55 -10.31
CA GLY A 180 9.09 -7.84 -10.94
C GLY A 180 9.60 -7.86 -12.38
N ALA A 181 9.53 -9.02 -13.03
CA ALA A 181 9.97 -9.19 -14.42
C ALA A 181 9.21 -8.30 -15.43
N ASP A 182 8.00 -7.85 -15.08
CA ASP A 182 7.19 -6.91 -15.86
C ASP A 182 7.51 -5.44 -15.57
N GLY A 183 8.55 -5.17 -14.75
CA GLY A 183 9.00 -3.83 -14.37
C GLY A 183 8.16 -3.14 -13.30
N LYS A 184 7.08 -3.78 -12.84
CA LYS A 184 6.18 -3.20 -11.86
C LYS A 184 6.76 -3.32 -10.45
N LEU A 185 6.52 -2.28 -9.66
CA LEU A 185 6.96 -2.25 -8.27
C LEU A 185 6.08 -3.20 -7.44
N MET A 186 6.71 -4.22 -6.87
CA MET A 186 6.05 -5.14 -5.94
C MET A 186 6.02 -4.55 -4.52
N VAL A 187 5.03 -4.94 -3.74
CA VAL A 187 4.86 -4.47 -2.35
C VAL A 187 4.59 -5.62 -1.39
N LEU A 188 5.42 -5.72 -0.36
CA LEU A 188 5.17 -6.54 0.82
C LEU A 188 4.32 -5.75 1.80
N HIS A 189 3.22 -6.34 2.28
CA HIS A 189 2.34 -5.66 3.24
C HIS A 189 1.49 -6.66 4.01
N CYS A 190 1.12 -6.34 5.25
CA CYS A 190 0.12 -7.08 6.00
C CYS A 190 -1.27 -6.53 5.71
N SER A 191 -2.07 -7.28 4.97
CA SER A 191 -3.36 -6.85 4.43
C SER A 191 -4.52 -7.46 5.21
N ARG A 192 -5.47 -6.62 5.63
CA ARG A 192 -6.72 -7.07 6.24
C ARG A 192 -7.55 -7.92 5.29
N SER A 193 -7.73 -7.44 4.05
CA SER A 193 -8.59 -8.10 3.06
C SER A 193 -8.00 -9.40 2.52
N LEU A 194 -6.68 -9.57 2.61
CA LEU A 194 -5.96 -10.78 2.21
C LEU A 194 -5.56 -11.66 3.40
N GLY A 195 -5.97 -11.28 4.62
CA GLY A 195 -5.83 -12.10 5.82
C GLY A 195 -4.45 -12.13 6.49
N GLY A 196 -3.45 -11.39 5.99
CA GLY A 196 -2.10 -11.42 6.56
C GLY A 196 -1.02 -10.82 5.68
N VAL A 197 0.23 -11.22 5.93
CA VAL A 197 1.38 -10.78 5.15
C VAL A 197 1.35 -11.43 3.76
N VAL A 198 1.45 -10.59 2.73
CA VAL A 198 1.46 -10.98 1.32
C VAL A 198 2.46 -10.13 0.53
N CYS A 199 2.76 -10.56 -0.70
CA CYS A 199 3.41 -9.72 -1.70
C CYS A 199 2.44 -9.48 -2.87
N SER A 200 2.09 -8.22 -3.12
CA SER A 200 1.30 -7.85 -4.30
C SER A 200 2.23 -7.50 -5.47
N PRO A 201 2.00 -8.05 -6.69
CA PRO A 201 2.92 -7.89 -7.82
C PRO A 201 2.90 -6.48 -8.44
N ASP A 202 1.85 -5.69 -8.19
CA ASP A 202 1.71 -4.32 -8.67
C ASP A 202 1.15 -3.43 -7.55
N ALA A 203 2.04 -2.68 -6.91
CA ALA A 203 1.71 -1.83 -5.79
C ALA A 203 0.67 -0.74 -6.15
N ARG A 204 0.71 -0.20 -7.38
CA ARG A 204 -0.26 0.82 -7.81
C ARG A 204 -1.64 0.22 -8.01
N ALA A 205 -1.71 -0.96 -8.63
CA ALA A 205 -2.98 -1.63 -8.87
C ALA A 205 -3.71 -2.01 -7.57
N VAL A 206 -2.97 -2.19 -6.46
CA VAL A 206 -3.55 -2.45 -5.12
C VAL A 206 -3.69 -1.19 -4.24
N GLY A 207 -3.47 0.01 -4.80
CA GLY A 207 -3.84 1.29 -4.17
C GLY A 207 -2.69 2.11 -3.56
N PHE A 208 -1.44 1.63 -3.59
CA PHE A 208 -0.30 2.43 -3.12
C PHE A 208 0.03 3.56 -4.10
N ALA A 209 0.35 4.73 -3.55
CA ALA A 209 0.56 5.95 -4.34
C ALA A 209 1.76 6.80 -3.88
N GLY A 210 2.07 6.79 -2.58
CA GLY A 210 3.25 7.46 -2.05
C GLY A 210 4.41 6.49 -1.88
N ALA A 211 5.64 6.97 -2.11
CA ALA A 211 6.88 6.25 -1.85
C ALA A 211 7.83 7.14 -1.03
N GLY A 212 8.45 6.58 0.01
CA GLY A 212 9.31 7.34 0.91
C GLY A 212 10.42 6.48 1.48
N ARG A 213 11.63 7.04 1.53
CA ARG A 213 12.82 6.41 2.07
C ARG A 213 12.88 6.62 3.58
N PRO A 214 12.74 5.59 4.41
CA PRO A 214 12.75 5.77 5.86
C PRO A 214 14.15 6.11 6.36
N ALA A 215 14.24 7.03 7.33
CA ALA A 215 15.48 7.40 8.01
C ALA A 215 16.18 6.23 8.72
N PHE A 216 15.49 5.10 8.89
CA PHE A 216 16.04 3.84 9.41
C PHE A 216 17.30 3.37 8.69
N PHE A 217 17.43 3.63 7.38
CA PHE A 217 18.62 3.24 6.61
C PHE A 217 19.77 4.24 6.67
N GLY A 218 19.65 5.31 7.47
CA GLY A 218 20.56 6.45 7.45
C GLY A 218 20.13 7.55 6.46
N PRO A 219 20.77 8.72 6.52
CA PRO A 219 20.57 9.82 5.58
C PRO A 219 21.04 9.49 4.15
#